data_AF-A0A2E8GV93-F1
#
_entry.id   AF-A0A2E8GV93-F1
#
_cell.length_a   1.000
_cell.length_b   1.000
_cell.length_c   1.000
_cell.angle_alpha   90.00
_cell.angle_beta   90.00
_cell.angle_gamma   90.00
#
_symmetry.space_group_name_H-M   'P 1'
#
loop_
_entity.id
_entity.type
_entity.pdbx_description
1 polymer ?
#
loop_
_entity_poly.entity_id
_entity_poly.type
_entity_poly.pdbx_seq_one_letter_code
_entity_poly.pdbx_strand_id
1 'polypeptide(L)'
;MCRVIGIWLLGLSIPFTFLASFSGNKAALSAGEKGFPTETLQQLKLHESFADIFTWSSLVLFILWIYFFSRKMENKQIDYLAFAFLGLLSAIALTTGYLGTQLVYIHGVGTP
;
A
#
# COMPACT_ATOMS: atom_id res chain seq x y z
N MET A 1 11.59 -2.01 -24.39
CA MET A 1 11.23 -2.99 -23.34
C MET A 1 10.29 -2.31 -22.34
N CYS A 2 9.17 -2.96 -22.00
CA CYS A 2 8.51 -2.82 -20.69
C CYS A 2 7.76 -1.52 -20.30
N ARG A 3 7.15 -0.74 -21.21
CA ARG A 3 6.34 0.46 -20.84
C ARG A 3 5.21 0.18 -19.85
N VAL A 4 4.69 -1.04 -19.84
CA VAL A 4 3.47 -1.42 -19.10
C VAL A 4 3.72 -2.42 -17.97
N ILE A 5 4.93 -2.96 -17.84
CA ILE A 5 5.22 -4.05 -16.90
C ILE A 5 5.04 -3.62 -15.44
N GLY A 6 5.42 -2.38 -15.10
CA GLY A 6 5.25 -1.87 -13.74
C GLY A 6 3.79 -1.85 -13.29
N ILE A 7 2.86 -1.51 -14.20
CA ILE A 7 1.43 -1.44 -13.88
C ILE A 7 0.80 -2.83 -13.84
N TRP A 8 1.26 -3.77 -14.67
CA TRP A 8 0.84 -5.16 -14.56
C TRP A 8 1.31 -5.81 -13.26
N LEU A 9 2.53 -5.50 -12.81
CA LEU A 9 3.04 -5.92 -11.50
C LEU A 9 2.25 -5.27 -10.35
N LEU A 10 1.88 -3.99 -10.48
CA LEU A 10 0.97 -3.35 -9.53
C LEU A 10 -0.36 -4.13 -9.45
N GLY A 11 -0.96 -4.47 -10.59
CA GLY A 11 -2.16 -5.28 -10.67
C GLY A 11 -2.04 -6.62 -9.95
N LEU A 12 -0.92 -7.32 -10.16
CA LEU A 12 -0.62 -8.58 -9.49
C LEU A 12 -0.47 -8.42 -7.96
N SER A 13 -0.03 -7.26 -7.49
CA SER A 13 0.20 -7.00 -6.06
C SER A 13 -1.10 -6.76 -5.27
N ILE A 14 -2.17 -6.28 -5.91
CA ILE A 14 -3.42 -5.85 -5.24
C ILE A 14 -4.01 -6.95 -4.32
N PRO A 15 -4.14 -8.23 -4.73
CA PRO A 15 -4.67 -9.26 -3.84
C PRO A 15 -3.83 -9.41 -2.55
N PHE A 16 -2.50 -9.28 -2.66
CA PHE A 16 -1.60 -9.38 -1.52
C PHE A 16 -1.70 -8.17 -0.60
N THR A 17 -1.94 -6.97 -1.12
CA THR A 17 -2.14 -5.77 -0.28
C THR A 17 -3.41 -5.87 0.54
N PHE A 18 -4.50 -6.41 -0.02
CA PHE A 18 -5.72 -6.70 0.73
C PHE A 18 -5.52 -7.74 1.83
N LEU A 19 -4.79 -8.82 1.54
CA LEU A 19 -4.44 -9.82 2.56
C LEU A 19 -3.59 -9.22 3.69
N ALA A 20 -2.63 -8.36 3.33
CA ALA A 20 -1.81 -7.64 4.29
C ALA A 20 -2.65 -6.70 5.18
N SER A 21 -3.56 -5.91 4.60
CA SER A 21 -4.49 -5.06 5.37
C SER A 21 -5.37 -5.87 6.32
N PHE A 22 -5.90 -7.02 5.88
CA PHE A 22 -6.69 -7.88 6.76
C PHE A 22 -5.88 -8.43 7.94
N SER A 23 -4.64 -8.86 7.69
CA SER A 23 -3.73 -9.31 8.76
C SER A 23 -3.35 -8.17 9.70
N GLY A 24 -3.08 -6.98 9.16
CA GLY A 24 -2.70 -5.80 9.94
C GLY A 24 -3.81 -5.37 10.90
N ASN A 25 -5.05 -5.31 10.41
CA ASN A 25 -6.20 -4.93 11.23
C ASN A 25 -6.43 -5.90 12.41
N LYS A 26 -6.18 -7.20 12.22
CA LYS A 26 -6.21 -8.18 13.33
C LYS A 26 -5.11 -7.90 14.36
N ALA A 27 -3.90 -7.59 13.91
CA ALA A 27 -2.80 -7.25 14.80
C ALA A 27 -3.07 -5.95 15.58
N ALA A 28 -3.73 -4.97 14.95
CA ALA A 28 -4.12 -3.72 15.61
C ALA A 28 -5.20 -3.90 16.67
N LEU A 29 -6.21 -4.74 16.41
CA LEU A 29 -7.21 -5.10 17.42
C LEU A 29 -6.54 -5.76 18.62
N SER A 30 -5.64 -6.72 18.39
CA SER A 30 -4.88 -7.36 19.48
C SER A 30 -3.99 -6.37 20.23
N ALA A 31 -3.39 -5.39 19.55
CA ALA A 31 -2.62 -4.33 20.19
C ALA A 31 -3.50 -3.42 21.08
N GLY A 32 -4.73 -3.12 20.64
CA GLY A 32 -5.70 -2.40 21.47
C GLY A 32 -6.05 -3.16 22.76
N GLU A 33 -6.25 -4.48 22.65
CA GLU A 33 -6.54 -5.35 23.80
C GLU A 33 -5.35 -5.51 24.76
N LYS A 34 -4.12 -5.58 24.23
CA LYS A 34 -2.88 -5.68 25.02
C LYS A 34 -2.51 -4.38 25.76
N GLY A 35 -3.21 -3.27 25.49
CA GLY A 35 -3.04 -2.00 26.21
C GLY A 35 -1.72 -1.29 25.94
N PHE A 36 -1.24 -1.31 24.68
CA PHE A 36 -0.01 -0.62 24.30
C PHE A 36 -0.06 0.90 24.58
N PRO A 37 1.11 1.55 24.77
CA PRO A 37 1.20 2.99 24.97
C PRO A 37 0.50 3.77 23.85
N THR A 38 -0.07 4.94 24.18
CA THR A 38 -0.80 5.78 23.22
C THR A 38 0.04 6.19 22.01
N GLU A 39 1.35 6.42 22.21
CA GLU A 39 2.29 6.74 21.13
C GLU A 39 2.41 5.58 20.12
N THR A 40 2.52 4.34 20.60
CA THR A 40 2.53 3.13 19.78
C THR A 40 1.23 2.97 19.00
N LEU A 41 0.08 3.18 19.65
CA LEU A 41 -1.23 3.11 19.00
C LEU A 41 -1.41 4.21 17.94
N GLN A 42 -0.83 5.39 18.15
CA GLN A 42 -0.84 6.46 17.16
C GLN A 42 0.03 6.10 15.95
N GLN A 43 1.22 5.52 16.15
CA GLN A 43 2.05 5.03 15.06
C GLN A 43 1.39 3.88 14.30
N LEU A 44 0.68 2.98 15.00
CA LEU A 44 -0.12 1.91 14.40
C LEU A 44 -1.22 2.47 13.52
N LYS A 45 -1.98 3.43 14.02
CA LYS A 45 -3.04 4.09 13.24
C LYS A 45 -2.49 4.80 12.00
N LEU A 46 -1.32 5.43 12.10
CA LEU A 46 -0.65 6.04 10.94
C LEU A 46 -0.23 4.98 9.92
N HIS A 47 0.39 3.88 10.36
CA HIS A 47 0.77 2.77 9.49
C HIS A 47 -0.45 2.20 8.75
N GLU A 48 -1.55 1.94 9.45
CA GLU A 48 -2.80 1.46 8.85
C GLU A 48 -3.36 2.46 7.85
N SER A 49 -3.39 3.75 8.20
CA SER A 49 -3.89 4.79 7.30
C SER A 49 -3.09 4.85 5.99
N PHE A 50 -1.76 4.75 6.05
CA PHE A 50 -0.94 4.68 4.85
C PHE A 50 -1.15 3.38 4.05
N ALA A 51 -1.29 2.25 4.72
CA ALA A 51 -1.56 0.96 4.09
C ALA A 51 -2.91 0.96 3.35
N ASP A 52 -3.96 1.53 3.95
CA ASP A 52 -5.28 1.65 3.34
C ASP A 52 -5.27 2.60 2.15
N ILE A 53 -4.65 3.78 2.28
CA ILE A 53 -4.49 4.72 1.16
C ILE A 53 -3.76 4.04 0.00
N PHE A 54 -2.68 3.29 0.28
CA PHE A 54 -1.95 2.55 -0.74
C PHE A 54 -2.80 1.48 -1.42
N THR A 55 -3.53 0.67 -0.65
CA THR A 55 -4.41 -0.40 -1.18
C THR A 55 -5.51 0.16 -2.08
N TRP A 56 -6.22 1.20 -1.64
CA TRP A 56 -7.28 1.79 -2.45
C TRP A 56 -6.75 2.58 -3.65
N SER A 57 -5.66 3.33 -3.47
CA SER A 57 -5.06 4.10 -4.58
C SER A 57 -4.49 3.20 -5.66
N SER A 58 -3.85 2.09 -5.29
CA SER A 58 -3.35 1.09 -6.25
C SER A 58 -4.49 0.44 -7.03
N LEU A 59 -5.60 0.10 -6.38
CA LEU A 59 -6.80 -0.43 -7.05
C LEU A 59 -7.39 0.57 -8.05
N VAL A 60 -7.60 1.82 -7.64
CA VAL A 60 -8.13 2.88 -8.52
C VAL A 60 -7.22 3.12 -9.71
N LEU A 61 -5.90 3.24 -9.48
CA LEU A 61 -4.91 3.44 -10.55
C LEU A 61 -4.95 2.27 -11.54
N PHE A 62 -5.05 1.04 -11.06
CA PHE A 62 -5.09 -0.15 -11.92
C PHE A 62 -6.37 -0.24 -12.75
N ILE A 63 -7.53 0.09 -12.17
CA ILE A 63 -8.80 0.15 -12.92
C ILE A 63 -8.75 1.23 -14.01
N LEU A 64 -8.28 2.43 -13.67
CA LEU A 64 -8.11 3.51 -14.64
C LEU A 64 -7.15 3.09 -15.76
N TRP A 65 -6.07 2.40 -15.41
CA TRP A 65 -5.14 1.87 -16.38
C TRP A 65 -5.77 0.87 -17.35
N ILE A 66 -6.53 -0.11 -16.85
CA ILE A 66 -7.26 -1.08 -17.69
C ILE A 66 -8.21 -0.34 -18.65
N TYR A 67 -8.90 0.68 -18.16
CA TYR A 67 -9.79 1.50 -18.97
C TYR A 67 -9.04 2.21 -20.12
N PHE A 68 -7.95 2.91 -19.83
CA PHE A 68 -7.15 3.60 -20.85
C PHE A 68 -6.49 2.62 -21.83
N PHE A 69 -5.99 1.49 -21.33
CA PHE A 69 -5.38 0.44 -22.14
C PHE A 69 -6.38 -0.16 -23.13
N SER A 70 -7.61 -0.44 -22.69
CA SER A 70 -8.68 -1.00 -23.54
C SER A 70 -9.09 -0.05 -24.68
N ARG A 71 -8.92 1.26 -24.50
CA ARG A 71 -9.18 2.28 -25.54
C ARG A 71 -8.02 2.48 -26.51
N LYS A 72 -6.95 1.66 -26.44
CA LYS A 72 -5.76 1.75 -27.30
C LYS A 72 -5.17 3.16 -27.38
N MET A 73 -5.12 3.85 -26.24
CA MET A 73 -4.62 5.22 -26.18
C MET A 73 -3.09 5.22 -26.33
N GLU A 74 -2.56 5.68 -27.48
CA GLU A 74 -1.11 5.79 -27.74
C GLU A 74 -0.47 7.06 -27.13
N ASN A 75 -1.22 7.81 -26.32
CA ASN A 75 -0.71 9.06 -25.74
C ASN A 75 0.36 8.79 -24.67
N LYS A 76 1.61 9.11 -25.02
CA LYS A 76 2.79 8.97 -24.16
C LYS A 76 2.69 9.76 -22.85
N GLN A 77 1.89 10.84 -22.80
CA GLN A 77 1.69 11.63 -21.58
C GLN A 77 1.03 10.81 -20.45
N ILE A 78 0.12 9.90 -20.82
CA ILE A 78 -0.58 9.05 -19.84
C ILE A 78 0.40 8.04 -19.24
N ASP A 79 1.36 7.54 -20.02
CA ASP A 79 2.38 6.65 -19.51
C ASP A 79 3.31 7.35 -18.51
N TYR A 80 3.73 8.60 -18.81
CA TYR A 80 4.53 9.39 -17.86
C TYR A 80 3.77 9.69 -16.57
N LEU A 81 2.47 10.02 -16.68
CA LEU A 81 1.62 10.25 -15.52
C LEU A 81 1.47 8.98 -14.68
N ALA A 82 1.22 7.83 -15.32
CA ALA A 82 1.14 6.54 -14.64
C ALA A 82 2.46 6.18 -13.96
N PHE A 83 3.60 6.45 -14.60
CA PHE A 83 4.92 6.23 -14.01
C PHE A 83 5.15 7.14 -12.78
N ALA A 84 4.73 8.40 -12.83
CA ALA A 84 4.80 9.30 -11.68
C ALA A 84 3.95 8.78 -10.50
N PHE A 85 2.73 8.30 -10.77
CA PHE A 85 1.89 7.67 -9.75
C PHE A 85 2.50 6.39 -9.18
N LEU A 86 3.13 5.55 -10.01
CA LEU A 86 3.87 4.37 -9.53
C LEU A 86 5.03 4.77 -8.61
N GLY A 87 5.79 5.81 -8.95
CA GLY A 87 6.85 6.33 -8.10
C GLY A 87 6.32 6.82 -6.74
N LEU A 88 5.18 7.53 -6.75
CA LEU A 88 4.51 7.97 -5.53
C LEU A 88 4.04 6.79 -4.68
N LEU A 89 3.37 5.80 -5.28
CA LEU A 89 2.93 4.58 -4.60
C LEU A 89 4.13 3.82 -4.01
N SER A 90 5.26 3.76 -4.73
CA SER A 90 6.49 3.15 -4.22
C SER A 90 7.01 3.86 -2.97
N ALA A 91 7.03 5.20 -2.96
CA ALA A 91 7.44 5.98 -1.79
C ALA A 91 6.50 5.74 -0.58
N ILE A 92 5.19 5.65 -0.80
CA ILE A 92 4.22 5.31 0.24
C ILE A 92 4.50 3.89 0.77
N ALA A 93 4.69 2.91 -0.11
CA ALA A 93 4.97 1.53 0.29
C ALA A 93 6.24 1.41 1.16
N LEU A 94 7.31 2.14 0.81
CA LEU A 94 8.54 2.19 1.61
C LEU A 94 8.29 2.82 2.99
N THR A 95 7.52 3.90 3.05
CA THR A 95 7.17 4.57 4.31
C THR A 95 6.32 3.67 5.21
N THR A 96 5.32 2.99 4.64
CA THR A 96 4.49 2.01 5.35
C THR A 96 5.34 0.86 5.87
N GLY A 97 6.28 0.34 5.06
CA GLY A 97 7.20 -0.71 5.48
C GLY A 97 8.13 -0.27 6.62
N TYR A 98 8.66 0.94 6.55
CA TYR A 98 9.47 1.52 7.62
C TYR A 98 8.67 1.63 8.95
N LEU A 99 7.46 2.17 8.91
CA LEU A 99 6.60 2.23 10.09
C LEU A 99 6.27 0.82 10.63
N GLY A 100 5.94 -0.11 9.74
CA GLY A 100 5.62 -1.49 10.11
C GLY A 100 6.79 -2.19 10.82
N THR A 101 8.02 -2.02 10.30
CA THR A 101 9.22 -2.57 10.96
C THR A 101 9.46 -1.96 12.34
N GLN A 102 9.27 -0.65 12.52
CA GLN A 102 9.36 -0.04 13.85
C GLN A 102 8.31 -0.59 14.81
N LEU A 103 7.08 -0.80 14.34
CA LEU A 103 6.01 -1.36 15.15
C LEU A 103 6.34 -2.76 15.67
N VAL A 104 6.89 -3.63 14.82
CA VAL A 104 7.23 -5.00 15.19
C VAL A 104 8.48 -5.04 16.06
N TYR A 105 9.58 -4.43 15.64
CA TYR A 105 10.88 -4.62 16.29
C TYR A 105 11.11 -3.73 17.51
N ILE A 106 10.52 -2.54 17.55
CA ILE A 106 10.69 -1.61 18.68
C ILE A 106 9.53 -1.78 19.66
N HIS A 107 8.30 -1.88 19.15
CA HIS A 107 7.11 -1.85 19.99
C HIS A 107 6.48 -3.23 20.22
N GLY A 108 6.96 -4.31 19.59
CA GLY A 108 6.45 -5.67 19.80
C GLY A 108 5.00 -5.87 19.32
N VAL A 109 4.51 -5.02 18.40
CA VAL A 109 3.16 -5.17 17.86
C VAL A 109 3.14 -6.36 16.90
N GLY A 110 2.18 -7.27 17.08
CA GLY A 110 2.03 -8.45 16.22
C GLY A 110 3.00 -9.60 16.50
N THR A 111 3.84 -9.49 17.54
CA THR A 111 4.60 -10.64 18.06
C THR A 111 3.72 -11.47 19.02
N PRO A 112 3.87 -12.81 19.04
CA PRO A 112 3.09 -13.68 19.93
C PRO A 112 3.18 -13.23 21.39
#